data_AF-A0A958A3G2-F1
#
_entry.id   AF-A0A958A3G2-F1
#
_cell.length_a   1.000
_cell.length_b   1.000
_cell.length_c   1.000
_cell.angle_alpha   90.00
_cell.angle_beta   90.00
_cell.angle_gamma   90.00
#
_symmetry.space_group_name_H-M   'P 1'
#
loop_
_entity.id
_entity.type
_entity.pdbx_description
1 polymer ?
#
loop_
_entity_poly.entity_id
_entity_poly.type
_entity_poly.pdbx_seq_one_letter_code
_entity_poly.pdbx_strand_id
1 'polypeptide(L)'
;MHSKFFSDARFGDKDQGLQEAIKYRNELEIKLGKPRSERTVVQVSPRNRSGVIGVRRRRKSSGRKGRPGGYEVYEVTWSPGPGKMKRTSVSIEKYGEEEAFRRACEIRRQKEEEIYGKPMQPNGAETQEQEEKAQASE
;
A
#
# COMPACT_ATOMS: atom_id res chain seq x y z
N MET A 1 -3.00 -11.03 -9.66
CA MET A 1 -3.77 -10.33 -10.72
C MET A 1 -5.13 -11.01 -10.77
N HIS A 2 -6.23 -10.29 -10.58
CA HIS A 2 -7.58 -10.87 -10.65
C HIS A 2 -8.20 -10.47 -11.99
N SER A 3 -8.45 -11.44 -12.87
CA SER A 3 -9.16 -11.23 -14.13
C SER A 3 -10.29 -12.24 -14.25
N LYS A 4 -11.47 -11.78 -14.65
CA LYS A 4 -12.64 -12.62 -14.95
C LYS A 4 -13.26 -12.11 -16.24
N PHE A 5 -13.58 -13.03 -17.14
CA PHE A 5 -14.20 -12.71 -18.42
C PHE A 5 -15.72 -12.82 -18.32
N PHE A 6 -16.43 -11.84 -18.89
CA PHE A 6 -17.89 -11.81 -18.96
C PHE A 6 -18.26 -11.78 -20.44
N SER A 7 -18.79 -12.90 -20.95
CA SER A 7 -19.15 -13.06 -22.35
C SER A 7 -20.60 -12.67 -22.58
N ASP A 8 -20.86 -11.78 -23.54
CA ASP A 8 -22.21 -11.30 -23.87
C ASP A 8 -23.17 -12.45 -24.20
N ALA A 9 -22.71 -13.48 -24.93
CA ALA A 9 -23.51 -14.65 -25.28
C ALA A 9 -23.99 -15.48 -24.07
N ARG A 10 -23.29 -15.41 -22.93
CA ARG A 10 -23.64 -16.14 -21.70
C ARG A 10 -24.56 -15.34 -20.80
N PHE A 11 -24.51 -14.02 -20.90
CA PHE A 11 -25.32 -13.09 -20.11
C PHE A 11 -26.48 -12.49 -20.90
N GLY A 12 -26.82 -13.06 -22.05
CA GLY A 12 -28.00 -12.71 -22.86
C GLY A 12 -27.80 -11.47 -23.74
N ASP A 13 -27.29 -10.38 -23.17
CA ASP A 13 -27.02 -9.12 -23.87
C ASP A 13 -25.80 -8.40 -23.31
N LYS A 14 -25.23 -7.48 -24.10
CA LYS A 14 -24.05 -6.67 -23.76
C LYS A 14 -24.24 -5.86 -22.48
N ASP A 15 -25.44 -5.28 -22.28
CA ASP A 15 -25.72 -4.46 -21.10
C ASP A 15 -25.74 -5.31 -19.81
N GLN A 16 -26.29 -6.52 -19.88
CA GLN A 16 -26.29 -7.45 -18.75
C GLN A 16 -24.88 -7.96 -18.43
N GLY A 17 -24.07 -8.26 -19.46
CA GLY A 17 -22.66 -8.61 -19.29
C GLY A 17 -21.86 -7.50 -18.61
N LEU A 18 -22.08 -6.25 -19.00
CA LEU A 18 -21.43 -5.08 -18.39
C LEU A 18 -21.84 -4.89 -16.93
N GLN A 19 -23.11 -5.04 -16.60
CA GLN A 19 -23.60 -4.92 -15.22
C GLN A 19 -22.96 -5.96 -14.30
N GLU A 20 -22.89 -7.22 -14.73
CA GLU A 20 -22.25 -8.29 -13.96
C GLU A 20 -20.73 -8.06 -13.80
N ALA A 21 -20.06 -7.53 -14.83
CA ALA A 21 -18.66 -7.15 -14.73
C ALA A 21 -18.42 -6.02 -13.72
N ILE A 22 -19.29 -5.00 -13.71
CA ILE A 22 -19.22 -3.89 -12.74
C ILE A 22 -19.46 -4.41 -11.32
N LYS A 23 -20.47 -5.27 -11.12
CA LYS A 23 -20.80 -5.86 -9.82
C LYS A 23 -19.62 -6.67 -9.28
N TYR A 24 -19.07 -7.57 -10.09
CA TYR A 24 -17.90 -8.35 -9.73
C TYR A 24 -16.70 -7.47 -9.38
N ARG A 25 -16.44 -6.40 -10.15
CA ARG A 25 -15.36 -5.44 -9.84
C ARG A 25 -15.58 -4.81 -8.47
N ASN A 26 -16.78 -4.29 -8.20
CA ASN A 26 -17.08 -3.59 -6.95
C ASN A 26 -16.96 -4.54 -5.75
N GLU A 27 -17.48 -5.76 -5.84
CA GLU A 27 -17.34 -6.80 -4.80
C GLU A 27 -15.86 -7.14 -4.55
N LEU A 28 -15.07 -7.26 -5.62
CA LEU A 28 -13.65 -7.54 -5.56
C LEU A 28 -12.86 -6.37 -4.94
N GLU A 29 -13.19 -5.12 -5.26
CA GLU A 29 -12.59 -3.93 -4.64
C GLU A 29 -12.86 -3.88 -3.14
N ILE A 30 -14.11 -4.17 -2.71
CA ILE A 30 -14.49 -4.25 -1.29
C ILE A 30 -13.70 -5.35 -0.59
N LYS A 31 -13.66 -6.57 -1.17
CA LYS A 31 -12.91 -7.70 -0.60
C LYS A 31 -11.41 -7.40 -0.46
N LEU A 32 -10.85 -6.61 -1.38
CA LEU A 32 -9.45 -6.23 -1.34
C LEU A 32 -9.17 -5.00 -0.47
N GLY A 33 -10.19 -4.40 0.16
CA GLY A 33 -10.06 -3.20 0.99
C GLY A 33 -9.58 -1.97 0.21
N LYS A 34 -9.77 -1.97 -1.12
CA LYS A 34 -9.26 -0.91 -2.01
C LYS A 34 -10.30 0.20 -2.16
N PRO A 35 -9.90 1.48 -2.06
CA PRO A 35 -10.80 2.56 -2.44
C PRO A 35 -11.08 2.48 -3.95
N ARG A 36 -12.33 2.74 -4.34
CA ARG A 36 -12.70 2.86 -5.76
C ARG A 36 -11.87 3.98 -6.37
N SER A 37 -10.99 3.61 -7.30
CA SER A 37 -10.11 4.55 -7.98
C SER A 37 -9.80 4.05 -9.37
N GLU A 38 -9.78 4.94 -10.35
CA GLU A 38 -9.27 4.65 -11.71
C GLU A 38 -7.74 4.44 -11.73
N ARG A 39 -7.09 4.54 -10.57
CA ARG A 39 -5.64 4.43 -10.42
C ARG A 39 -5.26 3.00 -10.08
N THR A 40 -4.13 2.55 -10.60
CA THR A 40 -3.53 1.27 -10.19
C THR A 40 -3.15 1.34 -8.71
N VAL A 41 -3.92 0.65 -7.87
CA VAL A 41 -3.60 0.45 -6.46
C VAL A 41 -2.72 -0.79 -6.30
N VAL A 42 -1.46 -0.56 -5.96
CA VAL A 42 -0.47 -1.61 -5.68
C VAL A 42 -0.76 -2.20 -4.31
N GLN A 43 -0.90 -3.53 -4.22
CA GLN A 43 -1.06 -4.24 -2.95
C GLN A 43 0.28 -4.43 -2.24
N VAL A 44 0.24 -4.77 -0.95
CA VAL A 44 1.44 -5.14 -0.19
C VAL A 44 2.12 -6.29 -0.92
N SER A 45 3.35 -6.08 -1.37
CA SER A 45 4.17 -7.15 -1.95
C SER A 45 4.75 -7.99 -0.82
N PRO A 46 4.89 -9.32 -0.97
CA PRO A 46 5.64 -10.15 -0.01
C PRO A 46 7.08 -9.69 0.22
N ARG A 47 7.65 -8.93 -0.73
CA ARG A 47 8.98 -8.33 -0.59
C ARG A 47 9.00 -7.07 0.29
N ASN A 48 7.84 -6.60 0.75
CA ASN A 48 7.73 -5.43 1.59
C ASN A 48 7.98 -5.78 3.06
N ARG A 49 9.18 -5.47 3.54
CA ARG A 49 9.60 -5.75 4.92
C ARG A 49 8.95 -4.83 5.97
N SER A 50 8.30 -3.75 5.57
CA SER A 50 7.68 -2.80 6.51
C SER A 50 6.21 -3.11 6.81
N GLY A 51 5.58 -4.04 6.08
CA GLY A 51 4.14 -4.28 6.13
C GLY A 51 3.27 -3.16 5.52
N VAL A 52 3.79 -1.94 5.38
CA VAL A 52 3.04 -0.76 4.93
C VAL A 52 3.44 -0.37 3.51
N ILE A 53 2.47 -0.30 2.59
CA ILE A 53 2.72 0.05 1.18
C ILE A 53 3.35 1.45 1.09
N GLY A 54 4.45 1.55 0.35
CA GLY A 54 5.10 2.83 0.09
C GLY A 54 5.95 3.36 1.23
N VAL A 55 6.05 2.65 2.36
CA VAL A 55 7.01 2.94 3.44
C VAL A 55 8.12 1.89 3.41
N ARG A 56 9.39 2.30 3.37
CA ARG A 56 10.53 1.36 3.41
C ARG A 56 11.70 1.92 4.21
N ARG A 57 12.39 1.06 4.96
CA ARG A 57 13.69 1.39 5.56
C ARG A 57 14.77 1.44 4.47
N ARG A 58 15.56 2.51 4.47
CA ARG A 58 16.67 2.71 3.52
C ARG A 58 17.86 3.32 4.24
N ARG A 59 19.06 2.79 3.97
CA ARG A 59 20.32 3.45 4.34
C ARG A 59 20.73 4.44 3.23
N LYS A 60 20.89 5.72 3.58
CA LYS A 60 21.38 6.78 2.70
C LYS A 60 22.86 7.03 2.98
N SER A 61 23.66 7.18 1.92
CA SER A 61 25.04 7.61 2.08
C SER A 61 25.10 9.09 2.46
N SER A 62 25.89 9.43 3.48
CA SER A 62 26.28 10.81 3.73
C SER A 62 27.24 11.24 2.63
N GLY A 63 26.72 11.88 1.58
CA GLY A 63 27.56 12.50 0.54
C GLY A 63 28.38 13.70 1.04
N ARG A 64 28.29 14.05 2.32
CA ARG A 64 29.15 15.09 2.91
C ARG A 64 30.56 14.54 3.06
N LYS A 65 31.51 15.12 2.32
CA LYS A 65 32.95 14.95 2.54
C LYS A 65 33.21 15.15 4.04
N GLY A 66 33.66 14.10 4.73
CA GLY A 66 34.07 14.17 6.14
C GLY A 66 33.16 13.47 7.18
N ARG A 67 31.99 12.92 6.81
CA ARG A 67 31.24 12.01 7.71
C ARG A 67 31.28 10.58 7.17
N PRO A 68 32.20 9.72 7.64
CA PRO A 68 32.18 8.30 7.32
C PRO A 68 30.98 7.67 8.04
N GLY A 69 29.86 7.54 7.35
CA GLY A 69 28.65 6.98 7.92
C GLY A 69 27.44 7.28 7.07
N GLY A 70 26.82 6.24 6.52
CA GLY A 70 25.46 6.36 6.02
C GLY A 70 24.49 6.47 7.19
N TYR A 71 23.38 7.18 7.00
CA TYR A 71 22.29 7.29 7.98
C TYR A 71 21.07 6.51 7.49
N GLU A 72 20.27 6.02 8.42
CA GLU A 72 19.05 5.28 8.10
C GLU A 72 17.81 6.17 8.14
N VAL A 73 16.91 5.93 7.20
CA VAL A 73 15.64 6.64 7.09
C VAL A 73 14.51 5.68 6.75
N TYR A 74 13.31 6.03 7.17
CA TYR A 74 12.09 5.53 6.55
C TYR A 74 11.72 6.44 5.39
N GLU A 75 11.73 5.89 4.18
CA GLU A 75 11.31 6.59 2.96
C GLU A 75 9.84 6.29 2.68
N VAL A 76 9.05 7.35 2.52
CA VAL A 76 7.62 7.29 2.19
C VAL A 76 7.46 7.77 0.76
N THR A 77 6.81 6.97 -0.09
CA THR A 77 6.56 7.29 -1.51
C THR A 77 5.06 7.28 -1.79
N TRP A 78 4.56 8.21 -2.59
CA TRP A 78 3.15 8.27 -3.01
C TRP A 78 2.99 8.88 -4.41
N SER A 79 1.82 8.69 -5.04
CA SER A 79 1.52 9.18 -6.39
C SER A 79 0.35 10.18 -6.37
N PRO A 80 0.61 11.50 -6.28
CA PRO A 80 -0.45 12.50 -6.17
C PRO A 80 -1.25 12.67 -7.48
N GLY A 81 -0.65 12.36 -8.63
CA GLY A 81 -1.24 12.48 -9.97
C GLY A 81 -0.88 11.28 -10.83
N PRO A 82 -1.66 10.93 -11.87
CA PRO A 82 -1.20 10.01 -12.91
C PRO A 82 0.18 10.46 -13.43
N GLY A 83 1.13 9.53 -13.50
CA GLY A 83 2.50 9.81 -13.94
C GLY A 83 3.38 10.61 -12.96
N LYS A 84 2.87 11.02 -11.79
CA LYS A 84 3.63 11.78 -10.79
C LYS A 84 3.96 10.90 -9.59
N MET A 85 5.22 10.85 -9.19
CA MET A 85 5.67 10.15 -7.98
C MET A 85 6.43 11.11 -7.07
N LYS A 86 6.01 11.22 -5.81
CA LYS A 86 6.64 12.02 -4.76
C LYS A 86 7.18 11.11 -3.66
N ARG A 87 8.24 11.56 -2.99
CA ARG A 87 8.85 10.86 -1.87
C ARG A 87 9.23 11.84 -0.76
N THR A 88 9.15 11.38 0.48
CA THR A 88 9.71 12.05 1.66
C THR A 88 10.49 11.04 2.50
N SER A 89 11.27 11.50 3.46
CA SER A 89 12.01 10.61 4.36
C SER A 89 12.04 11.11 5.80
N VAL A 90 11.88 10.19 6.74
CA VAL A 90 11.97 10.42 8.18
C VAL A 90 13.27 9.80 8.69
N SER A 91 14.11 10.58 9.38
CA SER A 91 15.40 10.10 9.90
C SER A 91 15.21 9.23 11.13
N ILE A 92 15.79 8.03 11.13
CA ILE A 92 15.79 7.13 12.29
C ILE A 92 16.69 7.70 13.40
N GLU A 93 17.85 8.25 13.04
CA GLU A 93 18.80 8.85 14.00
C GLU A 93 18.17 10.01 14.80
N LYS A 94 17.21 10.73 14.21
CA LYS A 94 16.57 11.89 14.86
C LYS A 94 15.46 11.51 15.83
N TYR A 95 14.70 10.46 15.53
CA TYR A 95 13.45 10.15 16.27
C TYR A 95 13.48 8.78 16.95
N GLY A 96 14.46 7.93 16.68
CA GLY A 96 14.42 6.51 17.04
C GLY A 96 13.66 5.69 15.99
N GLU A 97 13.86 4.37 16.00
CA GLU A 97 13.30 3.47 14.97
C GLU A 97 11.76 3.45 15.00
N GLU A 98 11.18 3.19 16.17
CA GLU A 98 9.74 3.03 16.35
C GLU A 98 8.96 4.32 16.02
N GLU A 99 9.40 5.45 16.58
CA GLU A 99 8.76 6.75 16.35
C GLU A 99 8.97 7.24 14.90
N ALA A 100 10.13 6.97 14.28
CA ALA A 100 10.34 7.28 12.87
C ALA A 100 9.42 6.45 11.96
N PHE A 101 9.19 5.18 12.30
CA PHE A 101 8.27 4.30 11.58
C PHE A 101 6.83 4.77 11.72
N ARG A 102 6.39 5.09 12.95
CA ARG A 102 5.06 5.63 13.24
C ARG A 102 4.77 6.88 12.42
N ARG A 103 5.70 7.84 12.42
CA ARG A 103 5.58 9.08 11.63
C ARG A 103 5.55 8.81 10.13
N ALA A 104 6.36 7.87 9.63
CA ALA A 104 6.35 7.50 8.22
C ALA A 104 4.99 6.90 7.80
N CYS A 105 4.38 6.07 8.66
CA CYS A 105 3.05 5.51 8.44
C CYS A 105 1.96 6.58 8.48
N GLU A 106 2.04 7.52 9.42
CA GLU A 106 1.09 8.63 9.53
C GLU A 106 1.13 9.55 8.30
N ILE A 107 2.34 9.93 7.85
CA ILE A 107 2.50 10.69 6.60
C ILE A 107 1.89 9.93 5.42
N ARG A 108 2.11 8.62 5.34
CA ARG A 108 1.53 7.80 4.28
C ARG A 108 0.00 7.86 4.32
N ARG A 109 -0.60 7.67 5.50
CA ARG A 109 -2.06 7.71 5.71
C ARG A 109 -2.66 9.05 5.31
N GLN A 110 -2.05 10.16 5.73
CA GLN A 110 -2.48 11.51 5.36
C GLN A 110 -2.45 11.72 3.84
N LYS A 111 -1.38 11.27 3.17
CA LYS A 111 -1.29 11.36 1.70
C LYS A 111 -2.29 10.49 0.97
N GLU A 112 -2.64 9.34 1.52
CA GLU A 112 -3.71 8.52 0.95
C GLU A 112 -5.07 9.18 1.09
N GLU A 113 -5.36 9.77 2.25
CA GLU A 113 -6.59 10.52 2.48
C GLU A 113 -6.71 11.73 1.55
N GLU A 114 -5.63 12.48 1.32
CA GLU A 114 -5.59 13.58 0.34
C GLU A 114 -5.90 13.10 -1.10
N ILE A 115 -5.51 11.88 -1.47
CA ILE A 115 -5.63 11.38 -2.86
C ILE A 115 -6.97 10.67 -3.10
N TYR A 116 -7.42 9.88 -2.12
CA TYR A 116 -8.56 8.97 -2.25
C TYR A 116 -9.76 9.41 -1.41
N GLY A 117 -9.62 10.44 -0.56
CA GLY A 117 -10.64 10.87 0.41
C GLY A 117 -10.80 9.93 1.62
N LYS A 118 -10.08 8.81 1.64
CA LYS A 118 -10.03 7.82 2.73
C LYS A 118 -8.65 7.16 2.78
N PRO A 119 -8.15 6.79 3.96
CA PRO A 119 -6.90 6.01 4.07
C PRO A 119 -7.09 4.62 3.46
N MET A 120 -6.07 4.07 2.80
CA MET A 120 -6.13 2.71 2.30
C MET A 120 -5.98 1.74 3.47
N GLN A 121 -6.87 0.75 3.57
CA GLN A 121 -6.74 -0.31 4.56
C GLN A 121 -5.57 -1.22 4.12
N PRO A 122 -4.56 -1.43 4.98
CA PRO A 122 -3.49 -2.35 4.64
C PRO A 122 -4.01 -3.79 4.70
N ASN A 123 -4.43 -4.33 3.55
CA ASN A 123 -4.59 -5.78 3.39
C ASN A 123 -3.20 -6.42 3.44
N GLY A 124 -2.79 -6.77 4.66
CA GLY A 124 -1.50 -7.35 5.03
C GLY A 124 -1.22 -7.33 6.53
N ALA A 125 -1.97 -6.55 7.33
CA ALA A 125 -1.85 -6.57 8.79
C ALA A 125 -2.59 -7.74 9.46
N GLU A 126 -3.60 -8.32 8.80
CA GLU A 126 -4.40 -9.41 9.38
C GLU A 126 -3.72 -10.79 9.34
N THR A 127 -2.57 -10.94 8.66
CA THR A 127 -1.91 -12.25 8.54
C THR A 127 -0.96 -12.54 9.71
N GLN A 128 -0.36 -11.53 10.35
CA GLN A 128 0.58 -11.77 11.44
C GLN A 128 -0.10 -12.12 12.77
N GLU A 129 -1.28 -11.55 13.05
CA GLU A 129 -2.02 -11.83 14.29
C GLU A 129 -2.76 -13.18 14.28
N GLN A 130 -2.94 -13.80 13.11
CA GLN A 130 -3.55 -15.13 12.98
C GLN A 130 -2.52 -16.27 12.97
N GLU A 131 -1.30 -16.04 12.47
CA GLU A 131 -0.21 -17.03 12.56
C GLU A 131 0.31 -17.19 14.00
N GLU A 132 0.37 -16.10 14.79
CA GLU A 132 0.84 -16.16 16.18
C GLU A 132 -0.18 -16.83 17.12
N LYS A 133 -1.49 -16.71 16.83
CA LYS A 133 -2.55 -17.43 17.57
C LYS A 133 -2.66 -18.91 17.21
N ALA A 134 -2.18 -19.32 16.04
CA ALA A 134 -2.16 -20.73 15.65
C ALA A 134 -0.94 -21.49 16.22
N GLN A 135 0.16 -20.79 16.51
CA GLN A 135 1.38 -21.41 17.09
C GLN A 135 1.40 -21.45 18.62
N ALA A 136 0.47 -20.79 19.30
CA ALA A 136 0.31 -20.85 20.75
C ALA A 136 -0.75 -21.88 21.22
N SER A 137 -1.29 -22.69 20.30
CA SER A 137 -2.29 -23.72 20.59
C SER A 137 -1.87 -25.15 20.22
N GLU A 138 -0.57 -25.40 20.01
CA GLU A 138 0.02 -26.75 19.95
C GLU A 138 0.80 -27.07 21.22
#